data_AF-A0A1C4XEC4-F1
#
_entry.id   AF-A0A1C4XEC4-F1
#
_cell.length_a   1.000
_cell.length_b   1.000
_cell.length_c   1.000
_cell.angle_alpha   90.00
_cell.angle_beta   90.00
_cell.angle_gamma   90.00
#
_symmetry.space_group_name_H-M   'P 1'
#
loop_
_entity.id
_entity.type
_entity.pdbx_description
1 polymer ?
#
loop_
_entity_poly.entity_id
_entity_poly.type
_entity_poly.pdbx_seq_one_letter_code
_entity_poly.pdbx_strand_id
1 'polypeptide(L)'
;MMAGLVVLKPGVDWSATSGLFDWTLEFLIARLSDRQTAAHLQEIVDDNLGSFWIDDLPAAARQEVVDHWRDGLVAAGEQQLPDTEHKADVIRHLQELVDATYSAGVAGPNEPAQSMSGRQSAATPYWLNGVTDHLDPLRRERAAVKPRSWQDWPMATVAVIGLGGMGSRIAGRLLDAGHDLVVWNRTPQRASDLVARGAVAADSPAEAARRADLVITMLADPAALQEVAEGPQGILAGATASTTLAEMSTVGPPAVRRLAEMLPDGVGLLDAPVLGSVSEAESGSLRIFVGGPEQLAQRWMPVLGALGSPMHVGPLGAGAAAKLVANSTLFGVLAVLGEALALADGLGLPRDTAFEVLSATPVGSQADRRRPAVESGQFPLRFALSLALKDADLVVSAAESAGVDLPVAAAARQWVASAREAGLGDRDYSAVIAHITDAARSA
;
A
#
# COMPACT_ATOMS: atom_id res chain seq x y z
N MET A 1 -12.69 10.73 24.81
CA MET A 1 -11.27 10.72 25.18
C MET A 1 -10.96 9.35 25.77
N MET A 2 -10.54 8.41 24.93
CA MET A 2 -9.77 7.21 25.29
C MET A 2 -8.90 6.95 24.07
N ALA A 3 -7.61 7.22 24.21
CA ALA A 3 -6.58 7.04 23.21
C ALA A 3 -5.45 6.26 23.88
N GLY A 4 -4.94 5.24 23.21
CA GLY A 4 -3.84 4.40 23.69
C GLY A 4 -3.88 3.07 22.94
N LEU A 5 -3.51 3.01 21.66
CA LEU A 5 -2.13 3.12 21.20
C LEU A 5 -1.22 2.08 21.89
N VAL A 6 -1.39 0.80 21.56
CA VAL A 6 -0.21 -0.08 21.46
C VAL A 6 0.25 0.01 20.02
N VAL A 7 1.05 1.06 19.77
CA VAL A 7 1.71 1.26 18.49
C VAL A 7 3.16 0.88 18.68
N LEU A 8 3.57 -0.13 17.92
CA LEU A 8 4.95 -0.25 17.46
C LEU A 8 5.18 0.95 16.54
N LYS A 9 5.77 2.03 17.07
CA LYS A 9 5.88 3.33 16.39
C LYS A 9 6.65 3.23 15.07
N PRO A 10 6.19 3.91 14.01
CA PRO A 10 7.07 4.33 12.93
C PRO A 10 8.10 5.31 13.50
N GLY A 11 9.39 5.01 13.35
CA GLY A 11 10.49 5.96 13.60
C GLY A 11 11.34 5.75 14.86
N VAL A 12 11.24 4.61 15.54
CA VAL A 12 12.33 4.12 16.40
C VAL A 12 12.99 2.97 15.63
N ASP A 13 14.30 3.02 15.48
CA ASP A 13 15.08 2.06 14.71
C ASP A 13 15.12 0.71 15.45
N TRP A 14 14.26 -0.24 15.04
CA TRP A 14 14.21 -1.61 15.58
C TRP A 14 15.09 -2.59 14.81
N SER A 15 15.96 -2.09 13.90
CA SER A 15 16.81 -2.91 13.02
C SER A 15 17.84 -3.79 13.74
N ALA A 16 17.98 -3.65 15.07
CA ALA A 16 18.84 -4.53 15.85
C ALA A 16 18.23 -5.91 16.16
N THR A 17 16.90 -6.11 16.06
CA THR A 17 16.28 -7.44 16.20
C THR A 17 14.92 -7.53 15.50
N SER A 18 14.92 -7.76 14.18
CA SER A 18 13.70 -8.21 13.46
C SER A 18 13.01 -9.38 14.18
N GLY A 19 13.79 -10.26 14.81
CA GLY A 19 13.30 -11.39 15.57
C GLY A 19 12.51 -11.06 16.85
N LEU A 20 12.59 -9.85 17.41
CA LEU A 20 11.81 -9.51 18.62
C LEU A 20 10.33 -9.24 18.29
N PHE A 21 10.07 -8.64 17.13
CA PHE A 21 8.71 -8.42 16.64
C PHE A 21 8.02 -9.76 16.35
N ASP A 22 8.70 -10.62 15.60
CA ASP A 22 8.21 -11.97 15.27
C ASP A 22 8.01 -12.80 16.53
N TRP A 23 8.98 -12.80 17.45
CA TRP A 23 8.86 -13.52 18.73
C TRP A 23 7.67 -13.05 19.57
N THR A 24 7.39 -11.74 19.59
CA THR A 24 6.23 -11.18 20.32
C THR A 24 4.91 -11.62 19.70
N LEU A 25 4.86 -11.78 18.38
CA LEU A 25 3.71 -12.32 17.66
C LEU A 25 3.57 -13.82 17.85
N GLU A 26 4.64 -14.59 17.74
CA GLU A 26 4.66 -16.03 18.00
C GLU A 26 4.22 -16.35 19.44
N PHE A 27 4.61 -15.51 20.41
CA PHE A 27 4.12 -15.59 21.78
C PHE A 27 2.59 -15.54 21.84
N LEU A 28 1.96 -14.64 21.08
CA LEU A 28 0.50 -14.51 21.00
C LEU A 28 -0.14 -15.66 20.23
N ILE A 29 0.37 -16.00 19.04
CA ILE A 29 -0.16 -17.04 18.15
C ILE A 29 -0.30 -18.38 18.89
N ALA A 30 0.70 -18.72 19.71
CA ALA A 30 0.68 -19.94 20.50
C ALA A 30 -0.39 -19.98 21.60
N ARG A 31 -0.96 -18.83 21.99
CA ARG A 31 -1.80 -18.66 23.18
C ARG A 31 -3.25 -18.25 22.87
N LEU A 32 -3.49 -17.63 21.72
CA LEU A 32 -4.83 -17.20 21.30
C LEU A 32 -5.79 -18.38 21.09
N SER A 33 -7.00 -18.24 21.63
CA SER A 33 -8.11 -19.17 21.43
C SER A 33 -8.77 -18.99 20.06
N ASP A 34 -8.83 -17.77 19.53
CA ASP A 34 -9.30 -17.50 18.17
C ASP A 34 -8.24 -17.89 17.12
N ARG A 35 -8.51 -19.01 16.44
CA ARG A 35 -7.62 -19.54 15.41
C ARG A 35 -7.58 -18.70 14.15
N GLN A 36 -8.62 -17.92 13.86
CA GLN A 36 -8.59 -17.02 12.71
C GLN A 36 -7.65 -15.82 12.97
N THR A 37 -7.74 -15.23 14.17
CA THR A 37 -6.76 -14.20 14.58
C THR A 37 -5.35 -14.76 14.65
N ALA A 38 -5.16 -15.96 15.20
CA ALA A 38 -3.84 -16.59 15.24
C ALA A 38 -3.26 -16.83 13.84
N ALA A 39 -4.07 -17.29 12.89
CA ALA A 39 -3.65 -17.46 11.49
C ALA A 39 -3.29 -16.12 10.84
N HIS A 40 -4.06 -15.06 11.09
CA HIS A 40 -3.74 -13.73 10.58
C HIS A 40 -2.43 -13.17 11.15
N LEU A 41 -2.18 -13.35 12.45
CA LEU A 41 -0.90 -12.97 13.04
C LEU A 41 0.27 -13.82 12.49
N GLN A 42 0.03 -15.09 12.15
CA GLN A 42 1.02 -15.93 11.50
C GLN A 42 1.35 -15.44 10.09
N GLU A 43 0.36 -15.00 9.31
CA GLU A 43 0.61 -14.38 7.99
C GLU A 43 1.49 -13.13 8.11
N ILE A 44 1.30 -12.31 9.16
CA ILE A 44 2.13 -11.12 9.42
C ILE A 44 3.60 -11.48 9.66
N VAL A 45 3.85 -12.58 10.39
CA VAL A 45 5.20 -13.12 10.64
C VAL A 45 5.77 -13.70 9.35
N ASP A 46 5.01 -14.55 8.65
CA ASP A 46 5.46 -15.24 7.44
C ASP A 46 5.79 -14.27 6.29
N ASP A 47 5.02 -13.18 6.17
CA ASP A 47 5.21 -12.14 5.15
C ASP A 47 6.11 -10.98 5.61
N ASN A 48 6.65 -11.04 6.84
CA ASN A 48 7.55 -10.03 7.43
C ASN A 48 6.99 -8.59 7.30
N LEU A 49 5.72 -8.40 7.65
CA LEU A 49 5.01 -7.12 7.44
C LEU A 49 5.45 -6.01 8.43
N GLY A 50 6.29 -6.35 9.42
CA GLY A 50 7.01 -5.42 10.30
C GLY A 50 6.15 -4.57 11.25
N SER A 51 4.83 -4.73 11.21
CA SER A 51 3.87 -4.05 12.10
C SER A 51 2.48 -4.66 11.97
N PHE A 52 1.68 -4.60 13.04
CA PHE A 52 0.23 -4.81 12.98
C PHE A 52 -0.47 -3.88 13.97
N TRP A 53 -1.72 -3.51 13.71
CA TRP A 53 -2.50 -2.70 14.62
C TRP A 53 -3.44 -3.61 15.40
N ILE A 54 -3.33 -3.61 16.74
CA ILE A 54 -4.22 -4.40 17.60
C ILE A 54 -5.69 -4.02 17.38
N ASP A 55 -5.96 -2.77 17.00
CA ASP A 55 -7.31 -2.28 16.73
C ASP A 55 -7.98 -2.95 15.52
N ASP A 56 -7.21 -3.55 14.62
CA ASP A 56 -7.71 -4.30 13.45
C ASP A 56 -8.25 -5.69 13.85
N LEU A 57 -7.94 -6.16 15.07
CA LEU A 57 -8.45 -7.43 15.58
C LEU A 57 -9.89 -7.29 16.10
N PRO A 58 -10.69 -8.37 16.03
CA PRO A 58 -12.00 -8.43 16.69
C PRO A 58 -11.91 -8.06 18.18
N ALA A 59 -12.91 -7.37 18.72
CA ALA A 59 -12.86 -6.85 20.09
C ALA A 59 -12.55 -7.92 21.17
N ALA A 60 -13.05 -9.15 20.99
CA ALA A 60 -12.76 -10.28 21.87
C ALA A 60 -11.28 -10.69 21.80
N ALA A 61 -10.72 -10.77 20.58
CA ALA A 61 -9.31 -11.08 20.36
C ALA A 61 -8.39 -9.96 20.89
N ARG A 62 -8.79 -8.70 20.79
CA ARG A 62 -8.03 -7.57 21.39
C ARG A 62 -7.88 -7.71 22.89
N GLN A 63 -8.96 -8.05 23.59
CA GLN A 63 -8.91 -8.25 25.03
C GLN A 63 -8.01 -9.43 25.38
N GLU A 64 -8.14 -10.54 24.67
CA GLU A 64 -7.33 -11.74 24.86
C GLU A 64 -5.82 -11.50 24.62
N VAL A 65 -5.47 -10.75 23.57
CA VAL A 65 -4.08 -10.32 23.31
C VAL A 65 -3.54 -9.49 24.47
N VAL A 66 -4.33 -8.51 24.95
CA VAL A 66 -3.93 -7.66 26.07
C VAL A 66 -3.75 -8.48 27.35
N ASP A 67 -4.65 -9.41 27.63
CA ASP A 67 -4.57 -10.28 28.81
C ASP A 67 -3.30 -11.15 28.73
N HIS A 68 -3.00 -11.77 27.58
CA HIS A 68 -1.77 -12.54 27.40
C HIS A 68 -0.50 -11.72 27.54
N TRP A 69 -0.50 -10.47 27.06
CA TRP A 69 0.63 -9.58 27.25
C TRP A 69 0.86 -9.26 28.73
N ARG A 70 -0.21 -8.86 29.42
CA ARG A 70 -0.17 -8.52 30.86
C ARG A 70 0.26 -9.70 31.72
N ASP A 71 -0.23 -10.90 31.40
CA ASP A 71 -0.06 -12.07 32.26
C ASP A 71 1.27 -12.79 32.05
N GLY A 72 1.92 -12.64 30.89
CA GLY A 72 3.04 -13.55 30.57
C GLY A 72 4.12 -13.06 29.61
N LEU A 73 3.99 -11.91 28.93
CA LEU A 73 4.95 -11.53 27.89
C LEU A 73 6.36 -11.27 28.46
N VAL A 74 6.45 -10.45 29.52
CA VAL A 74 7.73 -10.08 30.15
C VAL A 74 8.41 -11.32 30.73
N ALA A 75 7.67 -12.16 31.47
CA ALA A 75 8.19 -13.39 32.05
C ALA A 75 8.65 -14.40 30.98
N ALA A 76 7.93 -14.51 29.86
CA ALA A 76 8.37 -15.32 28.73
C ALA A 76 9.65 -14.77 28.10
N GLY A 77 9.78 -13.45 27.99
CA GLY A 77 10.98 -12.79 27.49
C GLY A 77 12.19 -13.10 28.38
N GLU A 78 12.04 -12.98 29.70
CA GLU A 78 13.11 -13.27 30.66
C GLU A 78 13.61 -14.71 30.55
N GLN A 79 12.71 -15.66 30.31
CA GLN A 79 13.01 -17.09 30.24
C GLN A 79 13.53 -17.56 28.87
N GLN A 80 12.97 -17.04 27.78
CA GLN A 80 13.15 -17.61 26.44
C GLN A 80 14.14 -16.81 25.58
N LEU A 81 14.32 -15.51 25.83
CA LEU A 81 15.24 -14.71 25.03
C LEU A 81 16.71 -15.04 25.35
N PRO A 82 17.59 -15.09 24.32
CA PRO A 82 19.01 -15.38 24.51
C PRO A 82 19.68 -14.42 25.49
N ASP A 83 20.60 -14.94 26.31
CA ASP A 83 21.35 -14.12 27.25
C ASP A 83 22.45 -13.34 26.51
N THR A 84 22.12 -12.10 26.16
CA THR A 84 23.00 -11.15 25.45
C THR A 84 23.13 -9.86 26.26
N GLU A 85 24.12 -9.03 25.90
CA GLU A 85 24.29 -7.71 26.53
C GLU A 85 23.07 -6.78 26.38
N HIS A 86 22.20 -7.06 25.40
CA HIS A 86 20.98 -6.29 25.12
C HIS A 86 19.73 -6.87 25.78
N LYS A 87 19.80 -8.03 26.44
CA LYS A 87 18.62 -8.70 27.03
C LYS A 87 17.87 -7.79 28.00
N ALA A 88 18.59 -7.08 28.87
CA ALA A 88 17.98 -6.17 29.84
C ALA A 88 17.18 -5.04 29.18
N ASP A 89 17.69 -4.49 28.07
CA ASP A 89 16.97 -3.47 27.30
C ASP A 89 15.73 -4.06 26.63
N VAL A 90 15.83 -5.25 26.05
CA VAL A 90 14.67 -5.92 25.44
C VAL A 90 13.56 -6.16 26.46
N ILE A 91 13.90 -6.68 27.66
CA ILE A 91 12.91 -6.89 28.73
C ILE A 91 12.25 -5.57 29.16
N ARG A 92 13.03 -4.48 29.27
CA ARG A 92 12.47 -3.15 29.55
C ARG A 92 11.46 -2.71 28.49
N HIS A 93 11.72 -2.95 27.21
CA HIS A 93 10.77 -2.60 26.14
C HIS A 93 9.49 -3.46 26.18
N LEU A 94 9.61 -4.76 26.51
CA LEU A 94 8.42 -5.60 26.72
C LEU A 94 7.58 -5.09 27.91
N GLN A 95 8.22 -4.59 28.96
CA GLN A 95 7.53 -3.97 30.09
C GLN A 95 6.82 -2.67 29.67
N GLU A 96 7.47 -1.80 28.88
CA GLU A 96 6.84 -0.58 28.34
C GLU A 96 5.61 -0.89 27.48
N LEU A 97 5.67 -1.98 26.70
CA LEU A 97 4.54 -2.48 25.91
C LEU A 97 3.37 -2.91 26.80
N VAL A 98 3.66 -3.67 27.86
CA VAL A 98 2.65 -4.11 28.84
C VAL A 98 2.05 -2.91 29.58
N ASP A 99 2.87 -1.96 30.02
CA ASP A 99 2.44 -0.76 30.75
C ASP A 99 1.52 0.14 29.90
N ALA A 100 1.81 0.23 28.59
CA ALA A 100 0.97 0.95 27.64
C ALA A 100 -0.47 0.40 27.58
N THR A 101 -0.66 -0.91 27.80
CA THR A 101 -1.99 -1.53 27.82
C THR A 101 -2.86 -1.01 28.97
N TYR A 102 -2.27 -0.64 30.12
CA TYR A 102 -3.01 -0.10 31.26
C TYR A 102 -3.38 1.37 31.05
N SER A 103 -2.51 2.13 30.40
CA SER A 103 -2.75 3.54 30.06
C SER A 103 -3.82 3.74 28.99
N ALA A 104 -4.11 2.71 28.20
CA ALA A 104 -5.11 2.69 27.14
C ALA A 104 -6.57 2.60 27.60
N GLY A 105 -6.84 2.32 28.87
CA GLY A 105 -8.20 2.17 29.39
C GLY A 105 -8.89 0.84 29.04
N VAL A 106 -8.13 -0.17 28.61
CA VAL A 106 -8.64 -1.54 28.44
C VAL A 106 -8.80 -2.16 29.83
N ALA A 107 -10.05 -2.27 30.30
CA ALA A 107 -10.37 -2.76 31.64
C ALA A 107 -9.75 -4.14 31.88
N GLY A 108 -9.04 -4.31 33.01
CA GLY A 108 -8.58 -5.61 33.46
C GLY A 108 -9.75 -6.45 33.99
N PRO A 109 -9.60 -7.78 34.10
CA PRO A 109 -10.67 -8.67 34.55
C PRO A 109 -11.15 -8.44 35.99
N ASN A 110 -10.54 -7.54 36.78
CA ASN A 110 -10.84 -7.35 38.21
C ASN A 110 -10.61 -5.93 38.79
N GLU A 111 -10.88 -4.84 38.07
CA GLU A 111 -10.84 -3.49 38.69
C GLU A 111 -12.22 -2.81 38.78
N PRO A 112 -12.68 -2.38 39.97
CA PRO A 112 -13.85 -1.52 40.10
C PRO A 112 -13.49 -0.07 39.77
N ALA A 113 -14.32 0.59 38.97
CA ALA A 113 -14.13 1.98 38.54
C ALA A 113 -13.91 2.92 39.75
N GLN A 114 -12.72 3.50 39.87
CA GLN A 114 -12.42 4.54 40.85
C GLN A 114 -12.21 5.91 40.19
N SER A 115 -12.80 6.91 40.84
CA SER A 115 -12.88 8.32 40.43
C SER A 115 -11.52 9.01 40.35
N MET A 116 -11.30 9.78 39.28
CA MET A 116 -10.15 10.66 39.14
C MET A 116 -10.21 11.82 40.15
N SER A 117 -9.31 11.82 41.13
CA SER A 117 -8.83 13.05 41.77
C SER A 117 -7.40 12.91 42.30
N GLY A 118 -6.47 13.64 41.69
CA GLY A 118 -5.25 14.14 42.34
C GLY A 118 -3.99 13.28 42.22
N ARG A 119 -2.98 13.82 41.50
CA ARG A 119 -1.52 13.86 41.80
C ARG A 119 -0.80 14.38 40.55
N GLN A 120 -0.42 15.66 40.52
CA GLN A 120 0.88 16.25 40.91
C GLN A 120 2.10 15.73 40.11
N SER A 121 2.64 16.70 39.36
CA SER A 121 3.88 16.76 38.60
C SER A 121 5.12 16.22 39.34
N ALA A 122 5.91 15.40 38.65
CA ALA A 122 7.33 15.19 38.94
C ALA A 122 8.15 15.58 37.69
N ALA A 123 9.18 16.38 37.92
CA ALA A 123 9.95 17.11 36.92
C ALA A 123 10.90 16.22 36.09
N THR A 124 11.00 16.52 34.79
CA THR A 124 11.95 15.93 33.85
C THR A 124 13.32 16.66 33.92
N PRO A 125 14.47 15.95 33.93
CA PRO A 125 15.79 16.59 33.92
C PRO A 125 16.15 17.29 32.60
N TYR A 126 16.95 18.35 32.73
CA TYR A 126 17.22 19.46 31.79
C TYR A 126 18.03 19.19 30.49
N TRP A 127 18.18 17.95 30.01
CA TRP A 127 19.08 17.65 28.86
C TRP A 127 18.42 17.13 27.57
N LEU A 128 17.12 17.36 27.39
CA LEU A 128 16.38 16.95 26.16
C LEU A 128 15.74 18.11 25.37
N ASN A 129 16.02 19.37 25.72
CA ASN A 129 15.52 20.51 24.95
C ASN A 129 16.50 20.92 23.86
N GLY A 130 16.43 20.23 22.72
CA GLY A 130 17.10 20.64 21.51
C GLY A 130 16.64 19.80 20.34
N VAL A 131 15.80 20.39 19.49
CA VAL A 131 15.32 19.86 18.19
C VAL A 131 14.09 18.94 18.25
N THR A 132 12.90 19.48 18.55
CA THR A 132 11.62 19.02 17.94
C THR A 132 10.45 20.01 18.03
N ASP A 133 10.64 21.27 18.47
CA ASP A 133 9.53 22.23 18.44
C ASP A 133 9.58 23.08 17.18
N HIS A 134 8.98 22.58 16.10
CA HIS A 134 8.22 23.30 15.07
C HIS A 134 7.59 22.27 14.11
N LEU A 135 6.35 22.53 13.65
CA LEU A 135 5.42 21.65 12.90
C LEU A 135 4.54 20.80 13.86
N ASP A 136 3.21 20.89 13.99
CA ASP A 136 2.14 21.22 13.05
C ASP A 136 0.79 21.36 13.86
N PRO A 137 -0.02 22.43 13.69
CA PRO A 137 -1.30 22.61 14.39
C PRO A 137 -2.44 21.68 13.93
N LEU A 138 -2.30 20.96 12.81
CA LEU A 138 -3.39 20.20 12.18
C LEU A 138 -3.73 18.87 12.86
N ARG A 139 -2.99 18.48 13.91
CA ARG A 139 -3.18 17.19 14.60
C ARG A 139 -4.43 17.10 15.48
N ARG A 140 -5.08 18.23 15.78
CA ARG A 140 -6.21 18.27 16.75
C ARG A 140 -7.60 17.97 16.14
N GLU A 141 -7.76 17.98 14.82
CA GLU A 141 -9.07 17.76 14.18
C GLU A 141 -9.35 16.32 13.69
N ARG A 142 -8.37 15.41 13.74
CA ARG A 142 -8.55 14.01 13.30
C ARG A 142 -9.14 13.05 14.35
N ALA A 143 -9.49 13.54 15.54
CA ALA A 143 -9.95 12.71 16.65
C ALA A 143 -11.49 12.69 16.80
N ALA A 144 -12.23 12.12 15.83
CA ALA A 144 -13.67 11.86 16.02
C ALA A 144 -14.35 10.86 15.04
N VAL A 145 -13.66 9.92 14.41
CA VAL A 145 -14.33 8.92 13.55
C VAL A 145 -13.95 7.51 13.97
N LYS A 146 -14.91 6.74 14.49
CA LYS A 146 -14.77 5.30 14.74
C LYS A 146 -14.58 4.57 13.40
N PRO A 147 -13.68 3.58 13.26
CA PRO A 147 -13.68 2.72 12.09
C PRO A 147 -14.99 1.93 12.04
N ARG A 148 -15.72 2.05 10.93
CA ARG A 148 -16.91 1.26 10.64
C ARG A 148 -16.50 -0.17 10.29
N SER A 149 -17.26 -1.16 10.74
CA SER A 149 -17.07 -2.53 10.25
C SER A 149 -17.37 -2.57 8.76
N TRP A 150 -16.73 -3.47 8.00
CA TRP A 150 -16.99 -3.66 6.56
C TRP A 150 -18.48 -3.89 6.24
N GLN A 151 -19.27 -4.34 7.23
CA GLN A 151 -20.71 -4.60 7.15
C GLN A 151 -21.59 -3.34 7.33
N ASP A 152 -21.03 -2.22 7.81
CA ASP A 152 -21.78 -0.97 8.08
C ASP A 152 -21.79 0.00 6.89
N TRP A 153 -21.33 -0.47 5.75
CA TRP A 153 -21.13 0.38 4.59
C TRP A 153 -22.35 0.36 3.69
N PRO A 154 -22.81 1.52 3.19
CA PRO A 154 -23.89 1.52 2.22
C PRO A 154 -23.47 0.71 0.99
N MET A 155 -24.28 -0.28 0.65
CA MET A 155 -24.22 -1.01 -0.61
C MET A 155 -24.24 0.02 -1.76
N ALA A 156 -23.24 -0.05 -2.63
CA ALA A 156 -23.10 0.83 -3.79
C ALA A 156 -23.02 -0.02 -5.05
N THR A 157 -23.56 0.48 -6.16
CA THR A 157 -23.35 -0.17 -7.46
C THR A 157 -22.05 0.37 -8.06
N VAL A 158 -21.07 -0.52 -8.24
CA VAL A 158 -19.74 -0.18 -8.75
C VAL A 158 -19.56 -0.78 -10.14
N ALA A 159 -19.15 0.04 -11.10
CA ALA A 159 -18.67 -0.43 -12.39
C ALA A 159 -17.15 -0.53 -12.37
N VAL A 160 -16.56 -1.66 -12.78
CA VAL A 160 -15.11 -1.76 -13.03
C VAL A 160 -14.86 -1.95 -14.51
N ILE A 161 -14.14 -1.01 -15.10
CA ILE A 161 -13.86 -0.89 -16.52
C ILE A 161 -12.37 -1.11 -16.76
N GLY A 162 -12.05 -2.21 -17.42
CA GLY A 162 -10.69 -2.72 -17.59
C GLY A 162 -10.40 -3.87 -16.62
N LEU A 163 -10.39 -5.09 -17.16
CA LEU A 163 -10.19 -6.33 -16.39
C LEU A 163 -8.82 -6.95 -16.73
N GLY A 164 -7.78 -6.12 -16.65
CA GLY A 164 -6.38 -6.57 -16.71
C GLY A 164 -5.96 -7.28 -15.42
N GLY A 165 -4.65 -7.45 -15.23
CA GLY A 165 -4.08 -8.04 -14.02
C GLY A 165 -4.61 -7.39 -12.74
N MET A 166 -4.56 -6.05 -12.66
CA MET A 166 -5.07 -5.28 -11.51
C MET A 166 -6.61 -5.23 -11.47
N GLY A 167 -7.25 -4.83 -12.57
CA GLY A 167 -8.68 -4.53 -12.56
C GLY A 167 -9.57 -5.73 -12.26
N SER A 168 -9.18 -6.95 -12.67
CA SER A 168 -9.91 -8.18 -12.32
C SER A 168 -9.89 -8.47 -10.82
N ARG A 169 -8.77 -8.22 -10.13
CA ARG A 169 -8.62 -8.41 -8.68
C ARG A 169 -9.36 -7.34 -7.89
N ILE A 170 -9.28 -6.10 -8.35
CA ILE A 170 -10.06 -4.98 -7.80
C ILE A 170 -11.57 -5.29 -7.88
N ALA A 171 -12.06 -5.72 -9.04
CA ALA A 171 -13.46 -6.12 -9.20
C ALA A 171 -13.83 -7.29 -8.28
N GLY A 172 -12.96 -8.29 -8.17
CA GLY A 172 -13.15 -9.42 -7.25
C GLY A 172 -13.27 -8.98 -5.79
N ARG A 173 -12.40 -8.06 -5.33
CA ARG A 173 -12.43 -7.58 -3.95
C ARG A 173 -13.66 -6.75 -3.63
N LEU A 174 -14.12 -5.92 -4.56
CA LEU A 174 -15.35 -5.16 -4.38
C LEU A 174 -16.58 -6.09 -4.34
N LEU A 175 -16.57 -7.16 -5.13
CA LEU A 175 -17.59 -8.20 -5.08
C LEU A 175 -17.57 -8.96 -3.74
N ASP A 176 -16.39 -9.32 -3.23
CA ASP A 176 -16.23 -9.97 -1.92
C ASP A 176 -16.62 -9.05 -0.75
N ALA A 177 -16.47 -7.74 -0.91
CA ALA A 177 -16.95 -6.73 0.01
C ALA A 177 -18.49 -6.54 -0.05
N GLY A 178 -19.17 -7.27 -0.94
CA GLY A 178 -20.62 -7.29 -1.07
C GLY A 178 -21.20 -6.23 -1.99
N HIS A 179 -20.40 -5.43 -2.71
CA HIS A 179 -20.94 -4.42 -3.62
C HIS A 179 -21.62 -5.04 -4.87
N ASP A 180 -22.63 -4.37 -5.40
CA ASP A 180 -23.22 -4.75 -6.69
C ASP A 180 -22.25 -4.37 -7.80
N LEU A 181 -21.72 -5.38 -8.51
CA LEU A 181 -20.66 -5.18 -9.49
C LEU A 181 -21.17 -5.25 -10.92
N VAL A 182 -20.90 -4.20 -11.68
CA VAL A 182 -20.96 -4.20 -13.14
C VAL A 182 -19.53 -4.21 -13.68
N VAL A 183 -19.25 -5.03 -14.68
CA VAL A 183 -17.89 -5.16 -15.21
C VAL A 183 -17.89 -5.03 -16.72
N TRP A 184 -16.84 -4.39 -17.24
CA TRP A 184 -16.62 -4.32 -18.68
C TRP A 184 -15.14 -4.45 -19.00
N ASN A 185 -14.85 -5.15 -20.09
CA ASN A 185 -13.52 -5.18 -20.68
C ASN A 185 -13.63 -5.35 -22.20
N ARG A 186 -12.73 -4.71 -22.95
CA ARG A 186 -12.65 -4.84 -24.42
C ARG A 186 -12.59 -6.28 -24.91
N THR A 187 -11.94 -7.16 -24.15
CA THR A 187 -11.98 -8.62 -24.34
C THR A 187 -13.01 -9.19 -23.37
N PRO A 188 -14.24 -9.54 -23.82
CA PRO A 188 -15.34 -9.89 -22.92
C PRO A 188 -15.07 -11.12 -22.06
N GLN A 189 -14.26 -12.06 -22.56
CA GLN A 189 -13.91 -13.31 -21.87
C GLN A 189 -13.17 -13.06 -20.54
N ARG A 190 -12.57 -11.88 -20.34
CA ARG A 190 -11.94 -11.52 -19.06
C ARG A 190 -12.94 -11.28 -17.93
N ALA A 191 -14.22 -11.14 -18.23
CA ALA A 191 -15.28 -10.98 -17.23
C ALA A 191 -15.85 -12.31 -16.72
N SER A 192 -15.56 -13.44 -17.39
CA SER A 192 -16.24 -14.72 -17.15
C SER A 192 -16.19 -15.18 -15.68
N ASP A 193 -15.02 -15.13 -15.05
CA ASP A 193 -14.86 -15.55 -13.64
C ASP A 193 -15.61 -14.64 -12.66
N LEU A 194 -15.66 -13.34 -12.95
CA LEU A 194 -16.39 -12.37 -12.13
C LEU A 194 -17.91 -12.55 -12.28
N VAL A 195 -18.36 -12.82 -13.50
CA VAL A 195 -19.78 -13.11 -13.78
C VAL A 195 -20.22 -14.39 -13.07
N ALA A 196 -19.38 -15.43 -13.08
CA ALA A 196 -19.64 -16.66 -12.35
C ALA A 196 -19.77 -16.45 -10.83
N ARG A 197 -19.16 -15.38 -10.30
CA ARG A 197 -19.23 -14.97 -8.89
C ARG A 197 -20.37 -13.98 -8.58
N GLY A 198 -21.14 -13.55 -9.58
CA GLY A 198 -22.31 -12.67 -9.40
C GLY A 198 -22.17 -11.25 -9.97
N ALA A 199 -21.04 -10.90 -10.61
CA ALA A 199 -20.94 -9.64 -11.33
C ALA A 199 -21.82 -9.63 -12.60
N VAL A 200 -22.27 -8.45 -13.01
CA VAL A 200 -23.03 -8.25 -14.25
C VAL A 200 -22.07 -7.74 -15.34
N ALA A 201 -21.92 -8.49 -16.43
CA ALA A 201 -21.20 -7.98 -17.59
C ALA A 201 -22.04 -6.93 -18.33
N ALA A 202 -21.42 -5.80 -18.66
CA ALA A 202 -21.97 -4.82 -19.59
C ALA A 202 -21.41 -5.06 -21.01
N ASP A 203 -22.16 -4.68 -22.03
CA ASP A 203 -21.79 -4.70 -23.45
C ASP A 203 -20.90 -3.49 -23.81
N SER A 204 -21.02 -2.38 -23.08
CA SER A 204 -20.20 -1.18 -23.31
C SER A 204 -19.85 -0.40 -22.03
N PRO A 205 -18.78 0.43 -22.06
CA PRO A 205 -18.47 1.36 -20.96
C PRO A 205 -19.64 2.30 -20.62
N ALA A 206 -20.38 2.77 -21.63
CA ALA A 206 -21.58 3.59 -21.44
C ALA A 206 -22.68 2.84 -20.68
N GLU A 207 -22.91 1.56 -20.99
CA GLU A 207 -23.88 0.76 -20.25
C GLU A 207 -23.45 0.52 -18.80
N ALA A 208 -22.16 0.24 -18.58
CA ALA A 208 -21.61 0.10 -17.24
C ALA A 208 -21.82 1.38 -16.42
N ALA A 209 -21.51 2.55 -17.01
CA ALA A 209 -21.67 3.85 -16.36
C ALA A 209 -23.14 4.18 -16.02
N ARG A 210 -24.10 3.82 -16.87
CA ARG A 210 -25.54 4.05 -16.61
C ARG A 210 -26.07 3.30 -15.39
N ARG A 211 -25.43 2.19 -15.03
CA ARG A 211 -25.89 1.30 -13.95
C ARG A 211 -25.19 1.57 -12.62
N ALA A 212 -24.12 2.36 -12.62
CA ALA A 212 -23.25 2.49 -11.45
C ALA A 212 -23.27 3.88 -10.83
N ASP A 213 -23.19 3.90 -9.51
CA ASP A 213 -22.95 5.12 -8.73
C ASP A 213 -21.47 5.52 -8.78
N LEU A 214 -20.58 4.51 -8.77
CA LEU A 214 -19.13 4.67 -8.90
C LEU A 214 -18.64 3.87 -10.11
N VAL A 215 -17.94 4.53 -11.02
CA VAL A 215 -17.23 3.90 -12.13
C VAL A 215 -15.75 3.95 -11.82
N ILE A 216 -15.09 2.79 -11.72
CA ILE A 216 -13.66 2.64 -11.56
C ILE A 216 -13.06 2.24 -12.92
N THR A 217 -12.05 2.95 -13.36
CA THR A 217 -11.24 2.60 -14.53
C THR A 217 -9.88 2.09 -14.10
N MET A 218 -9.45 0.98 -14.71
CA MET A 218 -8.13 0.37 -14.50
C MET A 218 -7.56 -0.12 -15.84
N LEU A 219 -6.96 0.82 -16.57
CA LEU A 219 -6.58 0.73 -17.97
C LEU A 219 -5.06 0.85 -18.15
N ALA A 220 -4.58 0.45 -19.33
CA ALA A 220 -3.14 0.32 -19.58
C ALA A 220 -2.42 1.67 -19.62
N ASP A 221 -3.00 2.67 -20.29
CA ASP A 221 -2.35 3.93 -20.64
C ASP A 221 -3.38 5.05 -20.91
N PRO A 222 -2.94 6.31 -21.11
CA PRO A 222 -3.84 7.44 -21.38
C PRO A 222 -4.69 7.29 -22.64
N ALA A 223 -4.20 6.60 -23.68
CA ALA A 223 -4.95 6.43 -24.93
C ALA A 223 -6.11 5.45 -24.74
N ALA A 224 -5.88 4.37 -23.98
CA ALA A 224 -6.94 3.44 -23.59
C ALA A 224 -8.01 4.13 -22.73
N LEU A 225 -7.61 5.01 -21.80
CA LEU A 225 -8.56 5.84 -21.05
C LEU A 225 -9.39 6.73 -21.96
N GLN A 226 -8.73 7.46 -22.87
CA GLN A 226 -9.42 8.36 -23.79
C GLN A 226 -10.46 7.60 -24.64
N GLU A 227 -10.09 6.46 -25.22
CA GLU A 227 -11.00 5.64 -26.03
C GLU A 227 -12.23 5.19 -25.22
N VAL A 228 -11.99 4.67 -24.02
CA VAL A 228 -13.02 4.08 -23.16
C VAL A 228 -13.91 5.15 -22.51
N ALA A 229 -13.38 6.33 -22.21
CA ALA A 229 -14.14 7.43 -21.64
C ALA A 229 -14.93 8.20 -22.70
N GLU A 230 -14.26 8.65 -23.75
CA GLU A 230 -14.77 9.64 -24.72
C GLU A 230 -15.40 9.02 -25.97
N GLY A 231 -15.25 7.71 -26.18
CA GLY A 231 -15.81 7.04 -27.35
C GLY A 231 -17.34 7.14 -27.46
N PRO A 232 -17.94 6.84 -28.62
CA PRO A 232 -19.40 6.91 -28.81
C PRO A 232 -20.22 6.00 -27.88
N GLN A 233 -19.59 4.94 -27.37
CA GLN A 233 -20.11 4.02 -26.36
C GLN A 233 -19.28 4.08 -25.06
N GLY A 234 -18.56 5.19 -24.87
CA GLY A 234 -17.67 5.41 -23.75
C GLY A 234 -18.40 5.81 -22.47
N ILE A 235 -17.66 5.86 -21.36
CA ILE A 235 -18.19 6.18 -20.02
C ILE A 235 -19.01 7.47 -20.04
N LEU A 236 -18.52 8.52 -20.70
CA LEU A 236 -19.15 9.85 -20.69
C LEU A 236 -20.51 9.87 -21.42
N ALA A 237 -20.75 8.94 -22.35
CA ALA A 237 -22.04 8.79 -23.02
C ALA A 237 -23.11 8.07 -22.15
N GLY A 238 -22.68 7.47 -21.04
CA GLY A 238 -23.56 6.76 -20.12
C GLY A 238 -23.63 7.33 -18.70
N ALA A 239 -22.67 8.17 -18.32
CA ALA A 239 -22.63 8.81 -17.01
C ALA A 239 -23.82 9.75 -16.79
N THR A 240 -24.33 9.77 -15.56
CA THR A 240 -25.41 10.67 -15.13
C THR A 240 -24.91 11.56 -13.99
N ALA A 241 -25.68 12.57 -13.61
CA ALA A 241 -25.30 13.47 -12.50
C ALA A 241 -25.15 12.78 -11.13
N SER A 242 -25.53 11.50 -10.99
CA SER A 242 -25.25 10.71 -9.79
C SER A 242 -23.95 9.91 -9.88
N THR A 243 -23.40 9.73 -11.07
CA THR A 243 -22.19 8.96 -11.34
C THR A 243 -20.96 9.69 -10.83
N THR A 244 -20.05 8.96 -10.18
CA THR A 244 -18.67 9.39 -9.96
C THR A 244 -17.72 8.49 -10.73
N LEU A 245 -16.79 9.07 -11.48
CA LEU A 245 -15.68 8.36 -12.09
C LEU A 245 -14.46 8.43 -11.17
N ALA A 246 -13.89 7.29 -10.80
CA ALA A 246 -12.64 7.15 -10.08
C ALA A 246 -11.58 6.54 -11.02
N GLU A 247 -10.69 7.39 -11.51
CA GLU A 247 -9.62 7.00 -12.43
C GLU A 247 -8.44 6.38 -11.66
N MET A 248 -8.34 5.05 -11.66
CA MET A 248 -7.32 4.32 -10.89
C MET A 248 -6.11 3.88 -11.71
N SER A 249 -6.09 4.16 -13.02
CA SER A 249 -4.97 3.86 -13.91
C SER A 249 -3.81 4.84 -13.70
N THR A 250 -2.61 4.42 -14.09
CA THR A 250 -1.46 5.35 -14.13
C THR A 250 -1.43 6.06 -15.49
N VAL A 251 -2.05 7.24 -15.55
CA VAL A 251 -2.22 8.05 -16.79
C VAL A 251 -1.60 9.44 -16.70
N GLY A 252 -1.19 9.86 -15.51
CA GLY A 252 -0.58 11.17 -15.25
C GLY A 252 -1.57 12.34 -15.22
N PRO A 253 -1.15 13.50 -14.67
CA PRO A 253 -2.02 14.66 -14.50
C PRO A 253 -2.65 15.22 -15.79
N PRO A 254 -1.96 15.27 -16.96
CA PRO A 254 -2.57 15.78 -18.19
C PRO A 254 -3.81 15.01 -18.64
N ALA A 255 -3.81 13.67 -18.50
CA ALA A 255 -4.96 12.84 -18.87
C ALA A 255 -6.15 13.08 -17.92
N VAL A 256 -5.89 13.24 -16.62
CA VAL A 256 -6.93 13.57 -15.63
C VAL A 256 -7.55 14.94 -15.91
N ARG A 257 -6.74 15.95 -16.26
CA ARG A 257 -7.25 17.28 -16.64
C ARG A 257 -8.14 17.22 -17.89
N ARG A 258 -7.70 16.50 -18.92
CA ARG A 258 -8.51 16.29 -20.14
C ARG A 258 -9.85 15.63 -19.81
N LEU A 259 -9.81 14.57 -19.00
CA LEU A 259 -11.02 13.86 -18.58
C LEU A 259 -11.99 14.80 -17.83
N ALA A 260 -11.46 15.70 -17.00
CA ALA A 260 -12.25 16.70 -16.29
C ALA A 260 -12.90 17.72 -17.25
N GLU A 261 -12.19 18.15 -18.29
CA GLU A 261 -12.71 19.09 -19.31
C GLU A 261 -13.84 18.48 -20.15
N MET A 262 -13.83 17.16 -20.33
CA MET A 262 -14.83 16.42 -21.11
C MET A 262 -16.03 15.94 -20.28
N LEU A 263 -15.96 16.09 -18.95
CA LEU A 263 -16.92 15.50 -18.03
C LEU A 263 -18.29 16.18 -18.15
N PRO A 264 -19.40 15.42 -18.29
CA PRO A 264 -20.74 16.00 -18.29
C PRO A 264 -21.05 16.73 -16.97
N ASP A 265 -21.92 17.74 -17.05
CA ASP A 265 -22.36 18.50 -15.88
C ASP A 265 -22.93 17.58 -14.78
N GLY A 266 -22.46 17.76 -13.56
CA GLY A 266 -22.91 17.04 -12.37
C GLY A 266 -22.25 15.68 -12.15
N VAL A 267 -21.49 15.14 -13.10
CA VAL A 267 -20.69 13.92 -12.90
C VAL A 267 -19.50 14.24 -11.98
N GLY A 268 -19.26 13.39 -10.99
CA GLY A 268 -18.09 13.51 -10.11
C GLY A 268 -16.84 12.90 -10.74
N LEU A 269 -15.65 13.44 -10.43
CA LEU A 269 -14.38 12.86 -10.86
C LEU A 269 -13.37 12.86 -9.70
N LEU A 270 -12.73 11.70 -9.52
CA LEU A 270 -11.58 11.47 -8.65
C LEU A 270 -10.47 10.83 -9.50
N ASP A 271 -9.23 11.21 -9.27
CA ASP A 271 -8.07 10.41 -9.67
C ASP A 271 -7.61 9.62 -8.46
N ALA A 272 -7.62 8.29 -8.55
CA ALA A 272 -7.34 7.39 -7.43
C ALA A 272 -6.31 6.28 -7.81
N PRO A 273 -5.16 6.61 -8.41
CA PRO A 273 -4.17 5.60 -8.77
C PRO A 273 -3.60 4.89 -7.54
N VAL A 274 -3.07 3.69 -7.77
CA VAL A 274 -2.65 2.79 -6.70
C VAL A 274 -1.14 2.54 -6.67
N LEU A 275 -0.60 2.39 -5.47
CA LEU A 275 0.70 1.81 -5.20
C LEU A 275 0.50 0.39 -4.64
N GLY A 276 1.16 -0.57 -5.29
CA GLY A 276 0.99 -2.00 -5.08
C GLY A 276 1.01 -2.73 -6.42
N SER A 277 1.08 -4.05 -6.37
CA SER A 277 1.04 -4.93 -7.53
C SER A 277 -0.15 -5.87 -7.47
N VAL A 278 -0.17 -6.88 -8.33
CA VAL A 278 -1.18 -7.94 -8.35
C VAL A 278 -1.43 -8.54 -6.96
N SER A 279 -0.38 -8.81 -6.18
CA SER A 279 -0.51 -9.39 -4.83
C SER A 279 -1.27 -8.47 -3.87
N GLU A 280 -0.95 -7.19 -3.86
CA GLU A 280 -1.59 -6.21 -2.97
C GLU A 280 -3.05 -5.94 -3.41
N ALA A 281 -3.37 -6.08 -4.70
CA ALA A 281 -4.74 -6.03 -5.18
C ALA A 281 -5.56 -7.26 -4.75
N GLU A 282 -4.96 -8.45 -4.69
CA GLU A 282 -5.61 -9.69 -4.20
C GLU A 282 -5.89 -9.62 -2.71
N SER A 283 -4.90 -9.20 -1.90
CA SER A 283 -5.09 -9.10 -0.44
C SER A 283 -5.94 -7.89 -0.03
N GLY A 284 -6.07 -6.89 -0.92
CA GLY A 284 -6.72 -5.62 -0.59
C GLY A 284 -5.87 -4.77 0.34
N SER A 285 -4.56 -4.72 0.08
CA SER A 285 -3.59 -3.91 0.81
C SER A 285 -3.00 -2.78 -0.05
N LEU A 286 -3.68 -2.40 -1.14
CA LEU A 286 -3.23 -1.30 -2.01
C LEU A 286 -3.17 0.01 -1.23
N ARG A 287 -2.18 0.85 -1.54
CA ARG A 287 -2.22 2.26 -1.16
C ARG A 287 -2.85 3.05 -2.29
N ILE A 288 -3.86 3.85 -2.00
CA ILE A 288 -4.65 4.53 -3.02
C ILE A 288 -4.51 6.04 -2.83
N PHE A 289 -3.94 6.73 -3.81
CA PHE A 289 -3.74 8.18 -3.76
C PHE A 289 -4.94 8.88 -4.39
N VAL A 290 -5.85 9.39 -3.56
CA VAL A 290 -7.10 9.99 -4.00
C VAL A 290 -6.93 11.50 -4.15
N GLY A 291 -7.02 12.00 -5.38
CA GLY A 291 -7.16 13.41 -5.72
C GLY A 291 -8.61 13.73 -6.10
N GLY A 292 -9.06 14.93 -5.74
CA GLY A 292 -10.39 15.43 -6.10
C GLY A 292 -11.06 16.27 -5.01
N PRO A 293 -12.32 16.68 -5.19
CA PRO A 293 -13.08 17.42 -4.18
C PRO A 293 -13.18 16.63 -2.88
N GLU A 294 -12.92 17.28 -1.75
CA GLU A 294 -12.85 16.60 -0.44
C GLU A 294 -14.15 15.86 -0.09
N GLN A 295 -15.31 16.47 -0.34
CA GLN A 295 -16.61 15.84 -0.04
C GLN A 295 -16.85 14.60 -0.92
N LEU A 296 -16.39 14.64 -2.17
CA LEU A 296 -16.50 13.52 -3.10
C LEU A 296 -15.54 12.39 -2.71
N ALA A 297 -14.31 12.73 -2.32
CA ALA A 297 -13.36 11.77 -1.79
C ALA A 297 -13.90 11.11 -0.51
N GLN A 298 -14.40 11.89 0.45
CA GLN A 298 -14.99 11.36 1.70
C GLN A 298 -16.16 10.41 1.43
N ARG A 299 -16.99 10.66 0.41
CA ARG A 299 -18.09 9.77 0.01
C ARG A 299 -17.59 8.39 -0.44
N TRP A 300 -16.49 8.34 -1.19
CA TRP A 300 -16.00 7.11 -1.83
C TRP A 300 -14.79 6.47 -1.14
N MET A 301 -14.14 7.17 -0.22
CA MET A 301 -13.07 6.65 0.63
C MET A 301 -13.47 5.39 1.39
N PRO A 302 -14.72 5.27 1.88
CA PRO A 302 -15.28 3.98 2.22
C PRO A 302 -15.06 3.05 1.03
N VAL A 303 -15.81 3.07 -0.08
CA VAL A 303 -15.73 2.04 -1.17
C VAL A 303 -14.29 1.63 -1.55
N LEU A 304 -13.39 2.61 -1.67
CA LEU A 304 -11.97 2.38 -1.97
C LEU A 304 -11.20 1.65 -0.86
N GLY A 305 -11.60 1.78 0.40
CA GLY A 305 -11.10 1.04 1.55
C GLY A 305 -11.19 -0.48 1.40
N ALA A 306 -12.15 -1.01 0.64
CA ALA A 306 -12.23 -2.45 0.34
C ALA A 306 -11.02 -2.97 -0.46
N LEU A 307 -10.29 -2.06 -1.10
CA LEU A 307 -9.11 -2.33 -1.91
C LEU A 307 -7.80 -2.07 -1.15
N GLY A 308 -7.87 -1.42 0.02
CA GLY A 308 -6.72 -1.14 0.88
C GLY A 308 -6.83 0.18 1.65
N SER A 309 -5.78 0.99 1.63
CA SER A 309 -5.65 2.22 2.41
C SER A 309 -5.73 3.46 1.52
N PRO A 310 -6.93 4.06 1.33
CA PRO A 310 -7.08 5.31 0.60
C PRO A 310 -6.61 6.52 1.41
N MET A 311 -5.89 7.41 0.74
CA MET A 311 -5.41 8.67 1.27
C MET A 311 -5.85 9.80 0.34
N HIS A 312 -6.61 10.76 0.86
CA HIS A 312 -6.87 12.00 0.11
C HIS A 312 -5.60 12.86 0.12
N VAL A 313 -5.02 13.07 -1.06
CA VAL A 313 -3.71 13.72 -1.23
C VAL A 313 -3.80 15.14 -1.80
N GLY A 314 -5.01 15.62 -2.10
CA GLY A 314 -5.23 16.98 -2.56
C GLY A 314 -6.33 17.11 -3.62
N PRO A 315 -6.33 18.23 -4.38
CA PRO A 315 -7.32 18.47 -5.42
C PRO A 315 -7.17 17.49 -6.59
N LEU A 316 -8.08 17.58 -7.56
CA LEU A 316 -8.06 16.74 -8.75
C LEU A 316 -6.70 16.83 -9.48
N GLY A 317 -6.13 15.69 -9.82
CA GLY A 317 -4.81 15.52 -10.41
C GLY A 317 -3.69 15.25 -9.40
N ALA A 318 -3.92 15.48 -8.10
CA ALA A 318 -2.91 15.25 -7.06
C ALA A 318 -2.60 13.77 -6.84
N GLY A 319 -3.59 12.87 -7.01
CA GLY A 319 -3.39 11.42 -6.97
C GLY A 319 -2.48 10.94 -8.10
N ALA A 320 -2.77 11.37 -9.33
CA ALA A 320 -1.95 11.12 -10.51
C ALA A 320 -0.53 11.64 -10.34
N ALA A 321 -0.35 12.85 -9.79
CA ALA A 321 0.97 13.40 -9.49
C ALA A 321 1.71 12.57 -8.43
N ALA A 322 1.05 12.23 -7.31
CA ALA A 322 1.61 11.41 -6.23
C ALA A 322 2.06 10.03 -6.75
N LYS A 323 1.30 9.43 -7.67
CA LYS A 323 1.67 8.16 -8.32
C LYS A 323 2.95 8.29 -9.14
N LEU A 324 3.11 9.37 -9.92
CA LEU A 324 4.34 9.59 -10.69
C LEU A 324 5.56 9.81 -9.77
N VAL A 325 5.38 10.54 -8.65
CA VAL A 325 6.43 10.66 -7.63
C VAL A 325 6.83 9.29 -7.08
N ALA A 326 5.86 8.46 -6.69
CA ALA A 326 6.13 7.12 -6.16
C ALA A 326 6.85 6.21 -7.19
N ASN A 327 6.41 6.22 -8.45
CA ASN A 327 6.99 5.40 -9.50
C ASN A 327 8.39 5.88 -9.92
N SER A 328 8.65 7.20 -9.92
CA SER A 328 9.98 7.76 -10.16
C SER A 328 11.01 7.16 -9.20
N THR A 329 10.68 7.11 -7.91
CA THR A 329 11.51 6.49 -6.86
C THR A 329 11.69 4.99 -7.10
N LEU A 330 10.61 4.27 -7.45
CA LEU A 330 10.68 2.83 -7.72
C LEU A 330 11.67 2.50 -8.85
N PHE A 331 11.58 3.21 -9.98
CA PHE A 331 12.44 2.97 -11.14
C PHE A 331 13.90 3.32 -10.82
N GLY A 332 14.13 4.43 -10.11
CA GLY A 332 15.47 4.79 -9.64
C GLY A 332 16.09 3.70 -8.78
N VAL A 333 15.35 3.16 -7.81
CA VAL A 333 15.88 2.10 -6.93
C VAL A 333 16.21 0.82 -7.68
N LEU A 334 15.38 0.41 -8.64
CA LEU A 334 15.69 -0.79 -9.44
C LEU A 334 16.94 -0.62 -10.31
N ALA A 335 17.10 0.56 -10.93
CA ALA A 335 18.30 0.87 -11.71
C ALA A 335 19.55 0.85 -10.83
N VAL A 336 19.50 1.51 -9.66
CA VAL A 336 20.59 1.52 -8.68
C VAL A 336 20.94 0.11 -8.20
N LEU A 337 19.95 -0.74 -7.90
CA LEU A 337 20.19 -2.13 -7.51
C LEU A 337 20.86 -2.93 -8.63
N GLY A 338 20.39 -2.78 -9.87
CA GLY A 338 20.99 -3.43 -11.03
C GLY A 338 22.45 -3.01 -11.24
N GLU A 339 22.73 -1.70 -11.20
CA GLU A 339 24.09 -1.16 -11.37
C GLU A 339 25.01 -1.56 -10.21
N ALA A 340 24.52 -1.57 -8.97
CA ALA A 340 25.31 -1.98 -7.82
C ALA A 340 25.70 -3.46 -7.88
N LEU A 341 24.78 -4.34 -8.32
CA LEU A 341 25.06 -5.75 -8.54
C LEU A 341 26.02 -5.97 -9.72
N ALA A 342 25.89 -5.19 -10.79
CA ALA A 342 26.82 -5.23 -11.92
C ALA A 342 28.23 -4.78 -11.50
N LEU A 343 28.34 -3.73 -10.67
CA LEU A 343 29.61 -3.28 -10.12
C LEU A 343 30.23 -4.33 -9.20
N ALA A 344 29.43 -4.97 -8.34
CA ALA A 344 29.91 -6.05 -7.48
C ALA A 344 30.50 -7.21 -8.30
N ASP A 345 29.82 -7.63 -9.38
CA ASP A 345 30.33 -8.64 -10.31
C ASP A 345 31.67 -8.20 -10.93
N GLY A 346 31.77 -6.96 -11.42
CA GLY A 346 32.99 -6.41 -12.04
C GLY A 346 34.17 -6.29 -11.07
N LEU A 347 33.90 -6.09 -9.77
CA LEU A 347 34.90 -6.09 -8.70
C LEU A 347 35.23 -7.48 -8.16
N GLY A 348 34.57 -8.53 -8.65
CA GLY A 348 34.76 -9.91 -8.20
C GLY A 348 34.19 -10.20 -6.80
N LEU A 349 33.22 -9.41 -6.33
CA LEU A 349 32.56 -9.64 -5.05
C LEU A 349 31.53 -10.78 -5.21
N PRO A 350 31.55 -11.82 -4.35
CA PRO A 350 30.56 -12.90 -4.41
C PRO A 350 29.13 -12.37 -4.26
N ARG A 351 28.17 -12.98 -4.97
CA ARG A 351 26.77 -12.52 -5.01
C ARG A 351 26.13 -12.45 -3.63
N ASP A 352 26.36 -13.44 -2.78
CA ASP A 352 25.82 -13.46 -1.41
C ASP A 352 26.35 -12.29 -0.59
N THR A 353 27.66 -12.05 -0.63
CA THR A 353 28.30 -10.92 0.05
C THR A 353 27.82 -9.58 -0.52
N ALA A 354 27.59 -9.49 -1.83
CA ALA A 354 27.03 -8.28 -2.42
C ALA A 354 25.64 -7.96 -1.87
N PHE A 355 24.77 -8.97 -1.72
CA PHE A 355 23.47 -8.78 -1.08
C PHE A 355 23.60 -8.43 0.41
N GLU A 356 24.47 -9.08 1.18
CA GLU A 356 24.74 -8.71 2.59
C GLU A 356 25.15 -7.23 2.74
N VAL A 357 26.05 -6.75 1.86
CA VAL A 357 26.45 -5.34 1.84
C VAL A 357 25.26 -4.43 1.49
N LEU A 358 24.47 -4.78 0.47
CA LEU A 358 23.30 -4.00 0.06
C LEU A 358 22.22 -3.95 1.15
N SER A 359 22.00 -5.04 1.89
CA SER A 359 21.07 -5.11 3.02
C SER A 359 21.45 -4.13 4.14
N ALA A 360 22.73 -3.77 4.27
CA ALA A 360 23.22 -2.77 5.22
C ALA A 360 23.10 -1.30 4.73
N THR A 361 22.53 -1.07 3.54
CA THR A 361 22.35 0.27 2.96
C THR A 361 20.88 0.73 3.02
N PRO A 362 20.57 2.01 2.74
CA PRO A 362 19.18 2.47 2.63
C PRO A 362 18.31 1.74 1.59
N VAL A 363 18.89 0.97 0.66
CA VAL A 363 18.13 0.17 -0.31
C VAL A 363 17.92 -1.29 0.13
N GLY A 364 18.35 -1.67 1.33
CA GLY A 364 18.38 -3.06 1.80
C GLY A 364 17.05 -3.79 1.68
N SER A 365 15.94 -3.17 2.12
CA SER A 365 14.59 -3.77 1.98
C SER A 365 14.21 -4.10 0.53
N GLN A 366 14.69 -3.32 -0.45
CA GLN A 366 14.47 -3.62 -1.86
C GLN A 366 15.46 -4.68 -2.36
N ALA A 367 16.71 -4.65 -1.92
CA ALA A 367 17.67 -5.71 -2.25
C ALA A 367 17.15 -7.08 -1.79
N ASP A 368 16.72 -7.19 -0.54
CA ASP A 368 16.15 -8.42 0.05
C ASP A 368 14.92 -8.88 -0.73
N ARG A 369 13.99 -7.95 -1.03
CA ARG A 369 12.78 -8.26 -1.81
C ARG A 369 13.09 -8.80 -3.22
N ARG A 370 14.21 -8.39 -3.84
CA ARG A 370 14.56 -8.82 -5.21
C ARG A 370 15.54 -9.99 -5.28
N ARG A 371 16.25 -10.29 -4.19
CA ARG A 371 17.25 -11.35 -4.12
C ARG A 371 16.75 -12.70 -4.66
N PRO A 372 15.57 -13.23 -4.26
CA PRO A 372 15.11 -14.53 -4.76
C PRO A 372 14.92 -14.56 -6.28
N ALA A 373 14.42 -13.47 -6.87
CA ALA A 373 14.20 -13.37 -8.32
C ALA A 373 15.52 -13.27 -9.08
N VAL A 374 16.48 -12.51 -8.54
CA VAL A 374 17.82 -12.36 -9.13
C VAL A 374 18.61 -13.67 -9.08
N GLU A 375 18.60 -14.38 -7.95
CA GLU A 375 19.34 -15.64 -7.77
C GLU A 375 18.75 -16.79 -8.58
N SER A 376 17.42 -16.88 -8.66
CA SER A 376 16.74 -17.91 -9.45
C SER A 376 16.73 -17.60 -10.96
N GLY A 377 16.96 -16.35 -11.35
CA GLY A 377 16.71 -15.85 -12.70
C GLY A 377 15.23 -15.84 -13.09
N GLN A 378 14.32 -16.04 -12.14
CA GLN A 378 12.88 -16.07 -12.37
C GLN A 378 12.25 -14.77 -11.88
N PHE A 379 11.57 -14.07 -12.78
CA PHE A 379 10.90 -12.79 -12.52
C PHE A 379 9.39 -12.94 -12.76
N PRO A 380 8.61 -13.38 -11.74
CA PRO A 380 7.17 -13.56 -11.88
C PRO A 380 6.48 -12.26 -12.29
N LEU A 381 5.60 -12.33 -13.28
CA LEU A 381 4.94 -11.16 -13.85
C LEU A 381 3.94 -10.54 -12.85
N ARG A 382 4.38 -9.48 -12.17
CA ARG A 382 3.54 -8.67 -11.27
C ARG A 382 3.20 -7.32 -11.88
N PHE A 383 4.16 -6.74 -12.62
CA PHE A 383 3.99 -5.50 -13.36
C PHE A 383 4.84 -5.55 -14.62
N ALA A 384 4.20 -5.54 -15.80
CA ALA A 384 4.91 -5.70 -17.07
C ALA A 384 5.90 -4.55 -17.32
N LEU A 385 7.08 -4.89 -17.82
CA LEU A 385 8.16 -3.93 -18.11
C LEU A 385 7.71 -2.88 -19.15
N SER A 386 6.90 -3.27 -20.13
CA SER A 386 6.29 -2.34 -21.10
C SER A 386 5.41 -1.27 -20.42
N LEU A 387 4.65 -1.63 -19.40
CA LEU A 387 3.85 -0.68 -18.61
C LEU A 387 4.74 0.18 -17.70
N ALA A 388 5.80 -0.40 -17.14
CA ALA A 388 6.80 0.35 -16.37
C ALA A 388 7.49 1.41 -17.22
N LEU A 389 7.82 1.10 -18.48
CA LEU A 389 8.39 2.08 -19.40
C LEU A 389 7.41 3.22 -19.67
N LYS A 390 6.14 2.91 -19.92
CA LYS A 390 5.10 3.92 -20.10
C LYS A 390 5.01 4.84 -18.86
N ASP A 391 5.07 4.27 -17.67
CA ASP A 391 5.06 5.07 -16.43
C ASP A 391 6.32 5.92 -16.28
N ALA A 392 7.50 5.41 -16.68
CA ALA A 392 8.74 6.16 -16.69
C ALA A 392 8.70 7.32 -17.71
N ASP A 393 8.09 7.10 -18.88
CA ASP A 393 7.83 8.16 -19.86
C ASP A 393 6.92 9.26 -19.27
N LEU A 394 5.85 8.88 -18.56
CA LEU A 394 4.98 9.83 -17.88
C LEU A 394 5.73 10.67 -16.83
N VAL A 395 6.66 10.06 -16.08
CA VAL A 395 7.50 10.77 -15.10
C VAL A 395 8.37 11.82 -15.80
N VAL A 396 9.08 11.43 -16.86
CA VAL A 396 9.97 12.34 -17.59
C VAL A 396 9.18 13.48 -18.22
N SER A 397 8.08 13.20 -18.91
CA SER A 397 7.23 14.23 -19.52
C SER A 397 6.59 15.17 -18.49
N ALA A 398 6.23 14.66 -17.30
CA ALA A 398 5.71 15.49 -16.23
C ALA A 398 6.79 16.44 -15.67
N ALA A 399 8.04 15.96 -15.53
CA ALA A 399 9.16 16.78 -15.09
C ALA A 399 9.48 17.90 -16.10
N GLU A 400 9.53 17.57 -17.39
CA GLU A 400 9.70 18.55 -18.48
C GLU A 400 8.60 19.62 -18.45
N SER A 401 7.34 19.20 -18.32
CA SER A 401 6.19 20.11 -18.22
C SER A 401 6.24 21.01 -16.99
N ALA A 402 6.84 20.54 -15.90
CA ALA A 402 7.02 21.30 -14.66
C ALA A 402 8.30 22.15 -14.66
N GLY A 403 9.16 22.05 -15.67
CA GLY A 403 10.46 22.72 -15.71
C GLY A 403 11.45 22.19 -14.67
N VAL A 404 11.34 20.93 -14.27
CA VAL A 404 12.22 20.28 -13.29
C VAL A 404 13.11 19.27 -13.99
N ASP A 405 14.42 19.33 -13.74
CA ASP A 405 15.38 18.35 -14.25
C ASP A 405 15.48 17.14 -13.30
N LEU A 406 15.30 15.93 -13.83
CA LEU A 406 15.35 14.66 -13.09
C LEU A 406 16.34 13.68 -13.74
N PRO A 407 17.66 13.93 -13.65
CA PRO A 407 18.67 13.14 -14.37
C PRO A 407 18.66 11.66 -13.97
N VAL A 408 18.42 11.35 -12.68
CA VAL A 408 18.32 9.96 -12.21
C VAL A 408 17.10 9.24 -12.81
N ALA A 409 15.95 9.92 -12.90
CA ALA A 409 14.76 9.33 -13.49
C ALA A 409 14.95 9.09 -15.00
N ALA A 410 15.63 10.01 -15.70
CA ALA A 410 15.97 9.84 -17.11
C ALA A 410 16.91 8.64 -17.35
N ALA A 411 17.93 8.47 -16.50
CA ALA A 411 18.83 7.32 -16.57
C ALA A 411 18.10 5.99 -16.27
N ALA A 412 17.27 5.95 -15.22
CA ALA A 412 16.46 4.76 -14.93
C ALA A 412 15.51 4.40 -16.08
N ARG A 413 14.86 5.41 -16.67
CA ARG A 413 14.00 5.24 -17.86
C ARG A 413 14.77 4.67 -19.04
N GLN A 414 16.03 5.08 -19.25
CA GLN A 414 16.90 4.53 -20.30
C GLN A 414 17.16 3.03 -20.10
N TRP A 415 17.41 2.58 -18.87
CA TRP A 415 17.56 1.15 -18.58
C TRP A 415 16.31 0.34 -18.89
N VAL A 416 15.14 0.85 -18.48
CA VAL A 416 13.86 0.19 -18.78
C VAL A 416 13.60 0.17 -20.31
N ALA A 417 13.93 1.25 -21.03
CA ALA A 417 13.80 1.29 -22.48
C ALA A 417 14.71 0.28 -23.18
N SER A 418 15.97 0.18 -22.75
CA SER A 418 16.94 -0.80 -23.26
C SER A 418 16.49 -2.24 -23.02
N ALA A 419 15.97 -2.55 -21.82
CA ALA A 419 15.43 -3.87 -21.50
C ALA A 419 14.22 -4.21 -22.38
N ARG A 420 13.34 -3.25 -22.66
CA ARG A 420 12.22 -3.45 -23.61
C ARG A 420 12.75 -3.77 -25.01
N GLU A 421 13.75 -3.04 -25.50
CA GLU A 421 14.38 -3.27 -26.81
C GLU A 421 15.03 -4.65 -26.91
N ALA A 422 15.53 -5.18 -25.79
CA ALA A 422 16.00 -6.56 -25.66
C ALA A 422 14.87 -7.61 -25.63
N GLY A 423 13.61 -7.22 -25.85
CA GLY A 423 12.46 -8.13 -25.93
C GLY A 423 11.85 -8.50 -24.57
N LEU A 424 12.20 -7.79 -23.49
CA LEU A 424 11.71 -8.08 -22.14
C LEU A 424 10.37 -7.38 -21.81
N GLY A 425 9.69 -6.79 -22.78
CA GLY A 425 8.49 -5.97 -22.56
C GLY A 425 7.34 -6.67 -21.83
N ASP A 426 7.16 -7.98 -22.04
CA ASP A 426 6.12 -8.80 -21.38
C ASP A 426 6.62 -9.48 -20.09
N ARG A 427 7.89 -9.27 -19.72
CA ARG A 427 8.46 -9.74 -18.46
C ARG A 427 8.13 -8.76 -17.34
N ASP A 428 8.33 -9.20 -16.11
CA ASP A 428 8.22 -8.30 -14.96
C ASP A 428 9.24 -7.17 -15.05
N TYR A 429 8.84 -5.97 -14.64
CA TYR A 429 9.69 -4.78 -14.61
C TYR A 429 11.00 -4.99 -13.83
N SER A 430 11.04 -5.86 -12.83
CA SER A 430 12.27 -6.17 -12.09
C SER A 430 13.30 -6.96 -12.92
N ALA A 431 12.92 -7.52 -14.07
CA ALA A 431 13.87 -8.11 -15.03
C ALA A 431 14.88 -7.09 -15.58
N VAL A 432 14.64 -5.78 -15.42
CA VAL A 432 15.63 -4.73 -15.71
C VAL A 432 16.92 -4.93 -14.90
N ILE A 433 16.86 -5.49 -13.69
CA ILE A 433 18.04 -5.78 -12.88
C ILE A 433 18.94 -6.80 -13.59
N ALA A 434 18.35 -7.90 -14.09
CA ALA A 434 19.09 -8.92 -14.84
C ALA A 434 19.67 -8.35 -16.14
N HIS A 435 18.88 -7.54 -16.86
CA HIS A 435 19.34 -6.86 -18.08
C HIS A 435 20.59 -6.00 -17.84
N ILE A 436 20.61 -5.22 -16.74
CA ILE A 436 21.77 -4.41 -16.37
C ILE A 436 22.99 -5.28 -16.07
N THR A 437 22.82 -6.35 -15.29
CA THR A 437 23.94 -7.24 -14.94
C THR A 437 24.49 -8.01 -16.14
N ASP A 438 23.62 -8.43 -17.07
CA ASP A 438 24.04 -9.16 -18.28
C ASP A 438 24.77 -8.25 -19.27
N ALA A 439 24.32 -7.00 -19.41
CA ALA A 439 24.99 -5.99 -20.22
C ALA A 439 26.42 -5.73 -19.73
N ALA A 440 26.63 -5.64 -18.41
CA ALA A 440 27.95 -5.41 -17.81
C ALA A 440 28.93 -6.57 -18.00
N ARG A 441 28.45 -7.83 -18.04
CA ARG A 441 29.30 -9.01 -18.31
C ARG A 441 29.71 -9.15 -19.78
N SER A 442 28.98 -8.47 -20.66
CA SER A 442 29.19 -8.53 -22.11
C SER A 442 30.07 -7.38 -22.64
N ALA A 443 30.39 -6.40 -21.79
CA ALA A 443 31.28 -5.28 -22.06
C ALA A 443 32.71 -5.61 -21.65
#